data_AF-A0A384ABF5-F1
#
_entry.id   AF-A0A384ABF5-F1
#
_cell.length_a   1.000
_cell.length_b   1.000
_cell.length_c   1.000
_cell.angle_alpha   90.00
_cell.angle_beta   90.00
_cell.angle_gamma   90.00
#
_symmetry.space_group_name_H-M   'P 1'
#
loop_
_entity.id
_entity.type
_entity.pdbx_description
1 polymer ?
#
loop_
_entity_poly.entity_id
_entity_poly.type
_entity_poly.pdbx_seq_one_letter_code
_entity_poly.pdbx_strand_id
1 'polypeptide(L)'
;MARPLQDPGRQVFFGNVDSSGIKHNIFSPPIIARYVRLHPTHYSIRSTLRMELMGCDLNSCNMALGMESKAISDAQITASSHLSNVFATFSPSQARLHLQGRTNAWRPRANNRKEWLQVDFQKTMRVTGVTTQGVKSLLTSMYVKEFLISSSQDGHNWTLFLQNGKVKIFQGNQDSFTPVVNALDPPLFTRFLRIHPQSWAHHIALRLELLGCEAQQQY
;
A
#
# COMPACT_ATOMS: atom_id res chain seq x y z
N MET A 1 -20.52 -45.67 17.19
CA MET A 1 -20.46 -44.26 17.62
C MET A 1 -19.26 -44.08 18.54
N ALA A 2 -18.19 -43.46 18.06
CA ALA A 2 -17.06 -43.04 18.89
C ALA A 2 -16.98 -41.51 18.79
N ARG A 3 -17.16 -40.82 19.91
CA ARG A 3 -16.93 -39.38 20.01
C ARG A 3 -15.41 -39.14 19.98
N PRO A 4 -14.87 -38.24 19.14
CA PRO A 4 -13.47 -37.87 19.26
C PRO A 4 -13.29 -37.07 20.56
N LEU A 5 -12.30 -37.48 21.34
CA LEU A 5 -11.79 -36.75 22.49
C LEU A 5 -11.31 -35.36 22.02
N GLN A 6 -11.97 -34.29 22.46
CA GLN A 6 -11.44 -32.94 22.34
C GLN A 6 -10.28 -32.79 23.32
N ASP A 7 -9.06 -32.75 22.77
CA ASP A 7 -7.85 -32.39 23.50
C ASP A 7 -7.94 -30.91 23.92
N PRO A 8 -7.89 -30.57 25.23
CA PRO A 8 -8.24 -29.23 25.74
C PRO A 8 -7.35 -28.06 25.28
N GLY A 9 -6.35 -28.30 24.42
CA GLY A 9 -5.51 -27.26 23.81
C GLY A 9 -5.66 -27.10 22.30
N ARG A 10 -6.50 -27.90 21.63
CA ARG A 10 -6.54 -27.98 20.15
C ARG A 10 -7.88 -27.50 19.58
N GLN A 11 -7.91 -26.27 19.08
CA GLN A 11 -9.04 -25.77 18.30
C GLN A 11 -8.98 -26.35 16.87
N VAL A 12 -10.08 -26.97 16.43
CA VAL A 12 -10.24 -27.45 15.05
C VAL A 12 -11.06 -26.45 14.28
N PHE A 13 -10.53 -25.98 13.16
CA PHE A 13 -11.21 -25.06 12.25
C PHE A 13 -11.85 -25.82 11.09
N PHE A 14 -13.05 -25.40 10.69
CA PHE A 14 -13.71 -25.95 9.51
C PHE A 14 -13.13 -25.31 8.25
N GLY A 15 -12.80 -26.15 7.25
CA GLY A 15 -12.34 -25.73 5.93
C GLY A 15 -13.47 -25.53 4.93
N ASN A 16 -13.10 -25.27 3.67
CA ASN A 16 -14.01 -25.23 2.53
C ASN A 16 -14.45 -26.64 2.10
N VAL A 17 -15.60 -26.72 1.43
CA VAL A 17 -16.19 -27.99 0.94
C VAL A 17 -16.16 -28.11 -0.59
N ASP A 18 -15.78 -27.05 -1.29
CA ASP A 18 -15.70 -26.96 -2.74
C ASP A 18 -14.42 -26.21 -3.17
N SER A 19 -14.21 -25.97 -4.47
CA SER A 19 -12.98 -25.38 -4.99
C SER A 19 -12.90 -23.84 -4.93
N SER A 20 -14.01 -23.14 -4.67
CA SER A 20 -14.11 -21.68 -4.80
C SER A 20 -14.62 -20.97 -3.53
N GLY A 21 -15.30 -21.68 -2.64
CA GLY A 21 -15.86 -21.21 -1.40
C GLY A 21 -14.77 -20.75 -0.46
N ILE A 22 -14.84 -19.48 -0.08
CA ILE A 22 -13.92 -18.87 0.88
C ILE A 22 -14.45 -19.13 2.28
N LYS A 23 -13.67 -19.85 3.09
CA LYS A 23 -13.99 -20.06 4.51
C LYS A 23 -13.16 -19.12 5.38
N HIS A 24 -13.82 -18.12 5.97
CA HIS A 24 -13.19 -17.21 6.91
C HIS A 24 -13.21 -17.81 8.32
N ASN A 25 -12.04 -18.00 8.92
CA ASN A 25 -11.87 -18.47 10.30
C ASN A 25 -11.23 -17.35 11.13
N ILE A 26 -11.88 -16.99 12.24
CA ILE A 26 -11.43 -15.91 13.12
C ILE A 26 -10.74 -16.52 14.34
N PHE A 27 -9.57 -15.99 14.68
CA PHE A 27 -8.86 -16.35 15.90
C PHE A 27 -9.26 -15.39 17.02
N SER A 28 -10.06 -15.88 17.96
CA SER A 28 -10.40 -15.17 19.19
C SER A 28 -10.13 -16.11 20.38
N PRO A 29 -9.04 -15.89 21.13
CA PRO A 29 -8.10 -14.77 21.08
C PRO A 29 -7.18 -14.74 19.83
N PRO A 30 -6.61 -13.58 19.45
CA PRO A 30 -5.71 -13.48 18.30
C PRO A 30 -4.39 -14.24 18.52
N ILE A 31 -3.80 -14.76 17.44
CA ILE A 31 -2.52 -15.46 17.49
C ILE A 31 -1.37 -14.46 17.36
N ILE A 32 -0.47 -14.42 18.35
CA ILE A 32 0.78 -13.65 18.29
C ILE A 32 1.91 -14.62 17.93
N ALA A 33 2.37 -14.58 16.68
CA ALA A 33 3.44 -15.46 16.22
C ALA A 33 4.18 -14.87 15.01
N ARG A 34 5.44 -15.28 14.84
CA ARG A 34 6.22 -15.06 13.59
C ARG A 34 5.99 -16.16 12.56
N TYR A 35 5.66 -17.36 13.02
CA TYR A 35 5.48 -18.55 12.20
C TYR A 35 4.12 -19.16 12.47
N VAL A 36 3.29 -19.30 11.43
CA VAL A 36 1.99 -19.97 11.48
C VAL A 36 2.09 -21.24 10.65
N ARG A 37 1.62 -22.36 11.21
CA ARG A 37 1.60 -23.66 10.52
C ARG A 37 0.17 -24.17 10.45
N LEU A 38 -0.28 -24.49 9.24
CA LEU A 38 -1.58 -25.10 9.01
C LEU A 38 -1.41 -26.61 8.84
N HIS A 39 -2.16 -27.38 9.61
CA HIS A 39 -2.17 -28.85 9.54
C HIS A 39 -3.54 -29.32 9.04
N PRO A 40 -3.67 -29.71 7.75
CA PRO A 40 -4.92 -30.28 7.24
C PRO A 40 -5.26 -31.56 8.01
N THR A 41 -6.48 -31.63 8.56
CA THR A 41 -6.95 -32.83 9.28
C THR A 41 -7.91 -33.67 8.44
N HIS A 42 -8.70 -33.03 7.59
CA HIS A 42 -9.66 -33.65 6.68
C HIS A 42 -9.58 -32.94 5.33
N TYR A 43 -9.70 -33.71 4.23
CA TYR A 43 -9.59 -33.19 2.87
C TYR A 43 -10.41 -34.04 1.90
N SER A 44 -10.81 -33.44 0.76
CA SER A 44 -11.43 -34.16 -0.34
C SER A 44 -10.36 -34.56 -1.35
N ILE A 45 -10.15 -35.87 -1.54
CA ILE A 45 -9.16 -36.48 -2.45
C ILE A 45 -7.69 -36.17 -2.08
N ARG A 46 -7.28 -34.89 -2.06
CA ARG A 46 -5.93 -34.42 -1.71
C ARG A 46 -6.00 -33.15 -0.88
N SER A 47 -5.02 -32.96 0.01
CA SER A 47 -4.85 -31.69 0.74
C SER A 47 -4.37 -30.60 -0.22
N THR A 48 -5.22 -29.62 -0.50
CA THR A 48 -4.94 -28.47 -1.37
C THR A 48 -5.51 -27.21 -0.73
N LEU A 49 -4.78 -26.10 -0.77
CA LEU A 49 -5.20 -24.85 -0.13
C LEU A 49 -4.76 -23.63 -0.95
N ARG A 50 -5.63 -22.62 -0.98
CA ARG A 50 -5.27 -21.22 -1.25
C ARG A 50 -5.69 -20.43 -0.02
N MET A 51 -4.81 -19.62 0.54
CA MET A 51 -5.08 -18.89 1.78
C MET A 51 -4.45 -17.52 1.77
N GLU A 52 -5.04 -16.63 2.56
CA GLU A 52 -4.53 -15.31 2.95
C GLU A 52 -4.62 -15.24 4.48
N LEU A 53 -3.58 -14.75 5.15
CA LEU A 53 -3.61 -14.55 6.60
C LEU A 53 -3.84 -13.07 6.90
N MET A 54 -5.02 -12.77 7.43
CA MET A 54 -5.36 -11.42 7.87
C MET A 54 -4.85 -11.21 9.30
N GLY A 55 -4.05 -10.16 9.51
CA GLY A 55 -3.51 -9.79 10.82
C GLY A 55 -3.08 -8.33 10.88
N CYS A 56 -2.58 -7.92 12.03
CA CYS A 56 -1.97 -6.61 12.25
C CYS A 56 -0.58 -6.82 12.85
N ASP A 57 0.31 -5.85 12.65
CA ASP A 57 1.57 -5.80 13.39
C ASP A 57 1.31 -5.56 14.88
N LEU A 58 2.31 -5.84 15.73
CA LEU A 58 2.17 -5.72 17.19
C LEU A 58 1.71 -4.33 17.66
N ASN A 59 1.99 -3.28 16.87
CA ASN A 59 1.59 -1.91 17.17
C ASN A 59 0.37 -1.44 16.37
N SER A 60 -0.24 -2.30 15.54
CA SER A 60 -1.34 -1.96 14.63
C SER A 60 -1.05 -0.73 13.75
N CYS A 61 0.18 -0.58 13.28
CA CYS A 61 0.68 0.57 12.53
C CYS A 61 1.02 0.26 11.06
N ASN A 62 0.33 -0.70 10.46
CA ASN A 62 0.45 -1.02 9.03
C ASN A 62 -0.88 -0.87 8.26
N MET A 63 -1.72 0.06 8.70
CA MET A 63 -3.05 0.31 8.12
C MET A 63 -2.99 1.38 7.04
N ALA A 64 -3.92 1.33 6.08
CA ALA A 64 -4.08 2.38 5.07
C ALA A 64 -4.42 3.73 5.74
N LEU A 65 -3.68 4.78 5.36
CA LEU A 65 -3.84 6.13 5.91
C LEU A 65 -4.95 6.93 5.22
N GLY A 66 -5.48 6.43 4.10
CA GLY A 66 -6.76 6.89 3.56
C GLY A 66 -6.68 7.55 2.20
N MET A 67 -5.70 7.18 1.37
CA MET A 67 -5.71 7.57 -0.03
C MET A 67 -6.87 6.89 -0.78
N GLU A 68 -7.00 5.57 -0.69
CA GLU A 68 -8.07 4.82 -1.38
C GLU A 68 -9.46 5.13 -0.80
N SER A 69 -9.57 5.17 0.53
CA SER A 69 -10.83 5.40 1.23
C SER A 69 -11.33 6.85 1.16
N LYS A 70 -10.52 7.77 0.60
CA LYS A 70 -10.77 9.21 0.56
C LYS A 70 -10.81 9.92 1.93
N ALA A 71 -10.31 9.27 2.99
CA ALA A 71 -10.17 9.93 4.29
C ALA A 71 -9.10 11.05 4.25
N ILE A 72 -8.06 10.89 3.43
CA ILE A 72 -7.21 12.01 3.00
C ILE A 72 -7.99 12.77 1.92
N SER A 73 -8.31 14.04 2.16
CA SER A 73 -9.06 14.89 1.23
C SER A 73 -8.26 15.25 -0.02
N ASP A 74 -8.95 15.65 -1.10
CA ASP A 74 -8.28 16.02 -2.36
C ASP A 74 -7.33 17.22 -2.20
N ALA A 75 -7.67 18.17 -1.33
CA ALA A 75 -6.85 19.35 -1.05
C ALA A 75 -5.52 19.02 -0.36
N GLN A 76 -5.43 17.87 0.31
CA GLN A 76 -4.21 17.39 0.96
C GLN A 76 -3.23 16.77 -0.04
N ILE A 77 -3.64 16.56 -1.29
CA ILE A 77 -2.83 15.91 -2.32
C ILE A 77 -2.44 16.96 -3.36
N THR A 78 -1.16 17.27 -3.44
CA THR A 78 -0.59 18.29 -4.36
C THR A 78 0.58 17.71 -5.13
N ALA A 79 1.03 18.36 -6.20
CA ALA A 79 2.16 17.89 -6.99
C ALA A 79 2.92 19.06 -7.60
N SER A 80 4.13 18.78 -8.11
CA SER A 80 4.95 19.71 -8.90
C SER A 80 4.20 20.26 -10.12
N SER A 81 3.49 19.37 -10.81
CA SER A 81 2.70 19.68 -11.99
C SER A 81 1.64 18.61 -12.20
N HIS A 82 0.70 18.87 -13.11
CA HIS A 82 -0.19 17.83 -13.59
C HIS A 82 -0.55 18.05 -15.06
N LEU A 83 -0.81 16.95 -15.75
CA LEU A 83 -1.31 16.96 -17.12
C LEU A 83 -2.80 17.31 -17.10
N SER A 84 -3.15 18.41 -17.77
CA SER A 84 -4.54 18.78 -18.04
C SER A 84 -4.65 19.25 -19.48
N ASN A 85 -5.64 18.72 -20.20
CA ASN A 85 -6.02 19.12 -21.54
C ASN A 85 -7.55 19.01 -21.70
N VAL A 86 -8.07 19.39 -22.87
CA VAL A 86 -9.53 19.43 -23.15
C VAL A 86 -10.22 18.07 -22.93
N PHE A 87 -9.50 16.95 -23.06
CA PHE A 87 -10.09 15.61 -23.00
C PHE A 87 -9.83 14.88 -21.67
N ALA A 88 -8.82 15.29 -20.90
CA ALA A 88 -8.38 14.61 -19.69
C ALA A 88 -7.61 15.53 -18.75
N THR A 89 -7.91 15.42 -17.45
CA THR A 89 -7.16 16.04 -16.36
C THR A 89 -6.71 14.94 -15.41
N PHE A 90 -5.39 14.77 -15.27
CA PHE A 90 -4.74 13.79 -14.39
C PHE A 90 -4.24 14.47 -13.12
N SER A 91 -5.16 15.02 -12.32
CA SER A 91 -4.84 15.83 -11.14
C SER A 91 -4.16 15.01 -10.04
N PRO A 92 -3.44 15.66 -9.10
CA PRO A 92 -2.82 14.99 -7.97
C PRO A 92 -3.83 14.20 -7.12
N SER A 93 -5.04 14.74 -6.94
CA SER A 93 -6.14 14.10 -6.21
C SER A 93 -6.59 12.74 -6.76
N GLN A 94 -6.25 12.42 -8.01
CA GLN A 94 -6.56 11.14 -8.63
C GLN A 94 -5.49 10.07 -8.37
N ALA A 95 -4.42 10.38 -7.63
CA ALA A 95 -3.36 9.43 -7.31
C ALA A 95 -3.74 8.39 -6.25
N ARG A 96 -5.01 8.00 -6.15
CA ARG A 96 -5.52 7.10 -5.11
C ARG A 96 -5.44 5.65 -5.60
N LEU A 97 -4.96 4.75 -4.75
CA LEU A 97 -4.90 3.32 -5.05
C LEU A 97 -6.26 2.81 -5.53
N HIS A 98 -6.25 1.91 -6.51
CA HIS A 98 -7.46 1.30 -7.11
C HIS A 98 -8.49 2.25 -7.71
N LEU A 99 -8.20 3.57 -7.81
CA LEU A 99 -9.13 4.51 -8.41
C LEU A 99 -9.48 4.09 -9.85
N GLN A 100 -10.77 4.12 -10.15
CA GLN A 100 -11.35 3.80 -11.45
C GLN A 100 -11.91 5.05 -12.12
N GLY A 101 -12.12 4.98 -13.43
CA GLY A 101 -12.66 6.07 -14.23
C GLY A 101 -11.78 6.42 -15.43
N ARG A 102 -12.21 7.40 -16.22
CA ARG A 102 -11.49 7.83 -17.43
C ARG A 102 -10.15 8.47 -17.12
N THR A 103 -10.09 9.26 -16.05
CA THR A 103 -8.86 9.84 -15.49
C THR A 103 -8.80 9.40 -14.04
N ASN A 104 -7.81 8.58 -13.72
CA ASN A 104 -7.80 7.79 -12.49
C ASN A 104 -6.37 7.58 -11.96
N ALA A 105 -5.49 8.53 -12.23
CA ALA A 105 -4.11 8.55 -11.73
C ALA A 105 -3.60 9.99 -11.75
N TRP A 106 -2.54 10.27 -10.99
CA TRP A 106 -1.76 11.49 -11.21
C TRP A 106 -0.78 11.28 -12.36
N ARG A 107 -0.64 12.31 -13.21
CA ARG A 107 0.43 12.41 -14.20
C ARG A 107 0.99 13.83 -14.19
N PRO A 108 2.33 14.02 -14.13
CA PRO A 108 2.91 15.33 -14.30
C PRO A 108 2.73 15.85 -15.72
N ARG A 109 2.89 17.16 -15.91
CA ARG A 109 2.79 17.80 -17.23
C ARG A 109 3.90 17.31 -18.17
N ALA A 110 5.10 17.07 -17.63
CA ALA A 110 6.24 16.54 -18.35
C ALA A 110 6.84 15.32 -17.62
N ASN A 111 7.39 14.38 -18.37
CA ASN A 111 8.08 13.22 -17.80
C ASN A 111 9.54 13.58 -17.48
N ASN A 112 9.84 13.95 -16.24
CA ASN A 112 11.22 14.19 -15.81
C ASN A 112 11.43 13.79 -14.33
N ARG A 113 12.70 13.66 -13.93
CA ARG A 113 13.10 13.19 -12.58
C ARG A 113 12.94 14.23 -11.46
N LYS A 114 12.51 15.46 -11.79
CA LYS A 114 12.29 16.55 -10.83
C LYS A 114 10.83 16.64 -10.38
N GLU A 115 9.94 15.87 -11.01
CA GLU A 115 8.52 15.83 -10.65
C GLU A 115 8.32 15.16 -9.29
N TRP A 116 7.33 15.62 -8.54
CA TRP A 116 6.97 15.08 -7.24
C TRP A 116 5.46 15.09 -7.03
N LEU A 117 4.97 14.11 -6.29
CA LEU A 117 3.60 14.05 -5.76
C LEU A 117 3.67 14.10 -4.24
N GLN A 118 2.88 14.97 -3.63
CA GLN A 118 2.91 15.29 -2.21
C GLN A 118 1.58 14.95 -1.55
N VAL A 119 1.67 14.44 -0.32
CA VAL A 119 0.54 14.26 0.59
C VAL A 119 0.84 15.03 1.88
N ASP A 120 -0.09 15.91 2.27
CA ASP A 120 -0.12 16.55 3.60
C ASP A 120 -1.08 15.78 4.52
N PHE A 121 -0.55 15.10 5.51
CA PHE A 121 -1.36 14.37 6.48
C PHE A 121 -2.08 15.30 7.49
N GLN A 122 -1.79 16.60 7.49
CA GLN A 122 -2.24 17.64 8.43
C GLN A 122 -1.75 17.46 9.88
N LYS A 123 -1.35 16.25 10.25
CA LYS A 123 -0.76 15.88 11.53
C LYS A 123 0.44 14.95 11.32
N THR A 124 1.26 14.81 12.34
CA THR A 124 2.43 13.93 12.29
C THR A 124 1.99 12.47 12.27
N MET A 125 2.36 11.74 11.22
CA MET A 125 2.06 10.32 11.06
C MET A 125 3.33 9.49 11.16
N ARG A 126 3.20 8.26 11.69
CA ARG A 126 4.21 7.22 11.57
C ARG A 126 3.91 6.42 10.31
N VAL A 127 4.64 6.70 9.24
CA VAL A 127 4.50 6.03 7.94
C VAL A 127 5.45 4.82 7.89
N THR A 128 4.89 3.64 7.71
CA THR A 128 5.59 2.34 7.73
C THR A 128 5.71 1.72 6.35
N GLY A 129 4.95 2.20 5.37
CA GLY A 129 4.99 1.67 4.02
C GLY A 129 4.34 2.58 2.99
N VAL A 130 4.62 2.29 1.72
CA VAL A 130 3.96 2.89 0.57
C VAL A 130 3.56 1.80 -0.41
N THR A 131 2.32 1.85 -0.88
CA THR A 131 1.84 1.02 -1.97
C THR A 131 1.76 1.87 -3.22
N THR A 132 2.39 1.45 -4.32
CA THR A 132 2.34 2.15 -5.61
C THR A 132 1.66 1.30 -6.67
N GLN A 133 0.97 1.95 -7.60
CA GLN A 133 0.27 1.30 -8.70
C GLN A 133 0.32 2.21 -9.93
N GLY A 134 0.50 1.62 -11.12
CA GLY A 134 0.42 2.34 -12.40
C GLY A 134 -1.01 2.56 -12.87
N VAL A 135 -1.18 2.85 -14.16
CA VAL A 135 -2.48 2.99 -14.82
C VAL A 135 -2.40 2.58 -16.30
N LYS A 136 -3.48 2.02 -16.83
CA LYS A 136 -3.64 1.81 -18.28
C LYS A 136 -4.70 2.76 -18.81
N SER A 137 -4.35 3.59 -19.79
CA SER A 137 -5.27 4.54 -20.42
C SER A 137 -5.16 4.44 -21.93
N LEU A 138 -6.31 4.33 -22.62
CA LEU A 138 -6.41 4.28 -24.09
C LEU A 138 -5.35 3.34 -24.73
N LEU A 139 -5.24 2.12 -24.18
CA LEU A 139 -4.29 1.06 -24.55
C LEU A 139 -2.84 1.21 -24.07
N THR A 140 -2.39 2.38 -23.61
CA THR A 140 -1.04 2.58 -23.09
C THR A 140 -0.96 2.23 -21.60
N SER A 141 -0.08 1.29 -21.26
CA SER A 141 0.32 0.97 -19.88
C SER A 141 1.36 1.98 -19.41
N MET A 142 1.13 2.65 -18.29
CA MET A 142 2.02 3.68 -17.74
C MET A 142 2.24 3.40 -16.26
N TYR A 143 3.50 3.38 -15.82
CA TYR A 143 3.83 3.08 -14.44
C TYR A 143 5.25 3.55 -14.09
N VAL A 144 5.48 3.81 -12.81
CA VAL A 144 6.79 4.17 -12.27
C VAL A 144 7.52 2.91 -11.82
N LYS A 145 8.74 2.72 -12.33
CA LYS A 145 9.61 1.58 -12.03
C LYS A 145 10.47 1.82 -10.80
N GLU A 146 11.00 3.03 -10.67
CA GLU A 146 11.87 3.42 -9.56
C GLU A 146 11.50 4.80 -9.07
N PHE A 147 11.55 5.00 -7.76
CA PHE A 147 11.24 6.29 -7.14
C PHE A 147 12.06 6.52 -5.87
N LEU A 148 12.12 7.79 -5.45
CA LEU A 148 12.63 8.20 -4.15
C LEU A 148 11.48 8.71 -3.28
N ILE A 149 11.70 8.74 -1.97
CA ILE A 149 10.78 9.35 -1.00
C ILE A 149 11.52 10.49 -0.31
N SER A 150 10.84 11.62 -0.11
CA SER A 150 11.27 12.64 0.85
C SER A 150 10.17 12.95 1.85
N SER A 151 10.56 13.41 3.03
CA SER A 151 9.67 13.80 4.11
C SER A 151 9.96 15.21 4.61
N SER A 152 8.97 15.84 5.23
CA SER A 152 9.06 17.19 5.78
C SER A 152 8.03 17.38 6.90
N GLN A 153 8.38 18.20 7.91
CA GLN A 153 7.46 18.60 8.97
C GLN A 153 6.75 19.92 8.67
N ASP A 154 7.38 20.79 7.88
CA ASP A 154 6.94 22.17 7.61
C ASP A 154 6.47 22.41 6.17
N GLY A 155 6.69 21.44 5.26
CA GLY A 155 6.37 21.55 3.84
C GLY A 155 7.42 22.30 3.02
N HIS A 156 8.46 22.84 3.65
CA HIS A 156 9.49 23.68 3.03
C HIS A 156 10.87 22.99 3.03
N ASN A 157 11.27 22.41 4.14
CA ASN A 157 12.53 21.70 4.30
C ASN A 157 12.31 20.21 4.11
N TRP A 158 12.98 19.63 3.10
CA TRP A 158 12.75 18.25 2.68
C TRP A 158 14.00 17.40 2.87
N THR A 159 13.82 16.23 3.47
CA THR A 159 14.89 15.23 3.66
C THR A 159 14.57 13.97 2.88
N LEU A 160 15.52 13.48 2.08
CA LEU A 160 15.39 12.22 1.36
C LEU A 160 15.46 11.04 2.33
N PHE A 161 14.71 9.98 2.02
CA PHE A 161 14.77 8.73 2.77
C PHE A 161 16.14 8.06 2.58
N LEU A 162 16.81 7.76 3.69
CA LEU A 162 18.09 7.09 3.72
C LEU A 162 17.94 5.66 4.25
N GLN A 163 18.58 4.70 3.59
CA GLN A 163 18.78 3.35 4.10
C GLN A 163 20.28 3.08 4.17
N ASN A 164 20.78 2.70 5.35
CA ASN A 164 22.20 2.46 5.60
C ASN A 164 23.10 3.66 5.19
N GLY A 165 22.65 4.88 5.50
CA GLY A 165 23.38 6.12 5.22
C GLY A 165 23.38 6.59 3.76
N LYS A 166 22.67 5.91 2.86
CA LYS A 166 22.56 6.28 1.44
C LYS A 166 21.11 6.51 1.05
N VAL A 167 20.89 7.40 0.06
CA VAL A 167 19.56 7.62 -0.50
C VAL A 167 19.01 6.31 -1.04
N LYS A 168 17.82 5.92 -0.58
CA LYS A 168 17.18 4.68 -1.00
C LYS A 168 16.43 4.88 -2.32
N ILE A 169 16.77 4.08 -3.32
CA ILE A 169 15.95 3.88 -4.51
C ILE A 169 14.96 2.76 -4.22
N PHE A 170 13.67 3.07 -4.30
CA PHE A 170 12.58 2.11 -4.15
C PHE A 170 12.26 1.48 -5.50
N GLN A 171 12.06 0.17 -5.49
CA GLN A 171 11.63 -0.59 -6.66
C GLN A 171 10.10 -0.61 -6.66
N GLY A 172 9.52 0.00 -7.68
CA GLY A 172 8.08 0.17 -7.84
C GLY A 172 7.49 -0.92 -8.73
N ASN A 173 6.72 -0.48 -9.72
CA ASN A 173 5.84 -1.35 -10.49
C ASN A 173 6.55 -1.93 -11.73
N GLN A 174 6.14 -3.15 -12.09
CA GLN A 174 6.54 -3.83 -13.33
C GLN A 174 5.42 -3.85 -14.38
N ASP A 175 4.21 -3.47 -13.97
CA ASP A 175 3.03 -3.35 -14.80
C ASP A 175 2.12 -2.19 -14.32
N SER A 176 1.01 -1.95 -15.02
CA SER A 176 0.08 -0.85 -14.70
C SER A 176 -1.04 -1.21 -13.72
N PHE A 177 -1.17 -2.47 -13.30
CA PHE A 177 -2.34 -2.98 -12.59
C PHE A 177 -2.01 -3.48 -11.19
N THR A 178 -0.92 -4.20 -11.01
CA THR A 178 -0.55 -4.84 -9.75
C THR A 178 -0.01 -3.80 -8.76
N PRO A 179 -0.65 -3.61 -7.59
CA PRO A 179 -0.08 -2.81 -6.51
C PRO A 179 1.23 -3.42 -6.01
N VAL A 180 2.22 -2.58 -5.72
CA VAL A 180 3.50 -3.00 -5.12
C VAL A 180 3.69 -2.26 -3.81
N VAL A 181 3.88 -3.02 -2.73
CA VAL A 181 4.11 -2.48 -1.38
C VAL A 181 5.61 -2.42 -1.12
N ASN A 182 6.08 -1.26 -0.66
CA ASN A 182 7.43 -1.05 -0.16
C ASN A 182 7.37 -0.66 1.32
N ALA A 183 7.95 -1.48 2.19
CA ALA A 183 8.13 -1.14 3.60
C ALA A 183 9.18 -0.04 3.76
N LEU A 184 8.96 0.85 4.72
CA LEU A 184 9.90 1.88 5.14
C LEU A 184 10.60 1.39 6.41
N ASP A 185 11.86 0.99 6.26
CA ASP A 185 12.72 0.58 7.36
C ASP A 185 14.01 1.44 7.34
N PRO A 186 14.15 2.41 8.27
CA PRO A 186 13.25 2.70 9.40
C PRO A 186 11.93 3.39 8.98
N PRO A 187 10.86 3.34 9.81
CA PRO A 187 9.63 4.07 9.53
C PRO A 187 9.84 5.59 9.61
N LEU A 188 9.07 6.35 8.83
CA LEU A 188 9.13 7.81 8.81
C LEU A 188 8.13 8.42 9.80
N PHE A 189 8.56 9.42 10.55
CA PHE A 189 7.68 10.26 11.35
C PHE A 189 7.57 11.63 10.67
N THR A 190 6.45 11.92 10.03
CA THR A 190 6.33 13.11 9.17
C THR A 190 4.89 13.58 9.01
N ARG A 191 4.70 14.88 8.80
CA ARG A 191 3.42 15.46 8.35
C ARG A 191 3.29 15.48 6.83
N PHE A 192 4.39 15.70 6.11
CA PHE A 192 4.39 15.75 4.66
C PHE A 192 5.25 14.63 4.08
N LEU A 193 4.79 14.05 2.98
CA LEU A 193 5.53 13.02 2.24
C LEU A 193 5.48 13.32 0.74
N ARG A 194 6.61 13.16 0.05
CA ARG A 194 6.73 13.27 -1.40
C ARG A 194 7.28 12.00 -2.03
N ILE A 195 6.69 11.61 -3.15
CA ILE A 195 7.18 10.58 -4.06
C ILE A 195 7.83 11.25 -5.27
N HIS A 196 9.06 10.85 -5.60
CA HIS A 196 9.85 11.40 -6.72
C HIS A 196 10.17 10.31 -7.75
N PRO A 197 9.44 10.23 -8.88
CA PRO A 197 9.71 9.24 -9.92
C PRO A 197 11.12 9.39 -10.54
N GLN A 198 11.87 8.29 -10.65
CA GLN A 198 13.23 8.26 -11.20
C GLN A 198 13.33 7.51 -12.54
N SER A 199 12.55 6.44 -12.67
CA SER A 199 12.45 5.61 -13.87
C SER A 199 10.99 5.17 -14.06
N TRP A 200 10.53 5.09 -15.31
CA TRP A 200 9.13 4.80 -15.65
C TRP A 200 9.02 4.06 -16.99
N ALA A 201 7.88 3.40 -17.20
CA ALA A 201 7.49 2.85 -18.49
C ALA A 201 6.49 3.79 -19.18
N HIS A 202 6.78 4.14 -20.44
CA HIS A 202 6.00 5.06 -21.28
C HIS A 202 5.84 6.48 -20.71
N HIS A 203 5.06 6.65 -19.63
CA HIS A 203 4.92 7.92 -18.94
C HIS A 203 4.88 7.72 -17.42
N ILE A 204 5.20 8.79 -16.69
CA ILE A 204 4.94 8.85 -15.26
C ILE A 204 3.42 8.85 -15.07
N ALA A 205 2.94 7.84 -14.36
CA ALA A 205 1.58 7.77 -13.85
C ALA A 205 1.59 7.00 -12.53
N LEU A 206 0.91 7.56 -11.52
CA LEU A 206 0.89 7.00 -10.18
C LEU A 206 -0.52 7.01 -9.58
N ARG A 207 -0.83 5.88 -8.96
CA ARG A 207 -1.80 5.70 -7.89
C ARG A 207 -1.04 5.19 -6.67
N LEU A 208 -1.45 5.57 -5.47
CA LEU A 208 -0.75 5.21 -4.24
C LEU A 208 -1.70 5.05 -3.04
N GLU A 209 -1.22 4.29 -2.05
CA GLU A 209 -1.70 4.29 -0.67
C GLU A 209 -0.50 4.40 0.27
N LEU A 210 -0.70 5.05 1.40
CA LEU A 210 0.33 5.19 2.44
C LEU A 210 -0.10 4.32 3.62
N LEU A 211 0.85 3.57 4.17
CA LEU A 211 0.61 2.67 5.29
C LEU A 211 1.24 3.26 6.54
N GLY A 212 0.55 3.15 7.67
CA GLY A 212 1.03 3.70 8.93
C GLY A 212 -0.02 3.78 10.02
N CYS A 213 0.24 4.68 10.95
CA CYS A 213 -0.67 5.08 12.01
C CYS A 213 -0.38 6.53 12.44
N GLU A 214 -1.26 7.10 13.25
CA GLU A 214 -1.00 8.38 13.91
C GLU A 214 0.17 8.24 14.89
N ALA A 215 1.13 9.16 14.81
CA ALA A 215 2.22 9.18 15.78
C ALA A 215 1.69 9.74 17.11
N GLN A 216 1.84 8.98 18.20
CA GLN A 216 1.57 9.52 19.53
C GLN A 216 2.52 10.68 19.78
N GLN A 217 1.96 11.87 20.06
CA GLN A 217 2.74 13.04 20.46
C GLN A 217 3.41 12.71 21.80
N GLN A 218 4.73 12.50 21.80
CA GLN A 218 5.50 12.60 23.03
C GLN A 218 5.54 14.09 23.38
N TYR A 219 4.74 14.48 24.39
CA TYR A 219 4.87 15.74 25.11
C TYR A 219 6.11 15.71 26.00
#